data_AF-A0A8J8F340-F1
#
_entry.id   AF-A0A8J8F340-F1
#
_cell.length_a   1.000
_cell.length_b   1.000
_cell.length_c   1.000
_cell.angle_alpha   90.00
_cell.angle_beta   90.00
_cell.angle_gamma   90.00
#
_symmetry.space_group_name_H-M   'P 1'
#
loop_
_entity.id
_entity.type
_entity.pdbx_description
1 polymer ?
#
loop_
_entity_poly.entity_id
_entity_poly.type
_entity_poly.pdbx_seq_one_letter_code
_entity_poly.pdbx_strand_id
1 'polypeptide(L)'
;MTNDDLEDYLILRALDDPISETDLEAAAEQSGDALEELRDEGVGIRWVESEVLTNEDGQVTGTYCHYRAEDTAAVREHAERAGLPATRIDHKGDPLEGE
;
A
#
# COMPACT_ATOMS: atom_id res chain seq x y z
N MET A 1 20.38 -9.83 -0.38
CA MET A 1 19.31 -10.78 -0.73
C MET A 1 18.93 -10.59 -2.17
N THR A 2 18.70 -11.69 -2.91
CA THR A 2 18.13 -11.61 -4.27
C THR A 2 16.66 -11.22 -4.12
N ASN A 3 16.11 -10.49 -5.08
CA ASN A 3 14.74 -9.98 -5.07
C ASN A 3 13.67 -11.10 -5.25
N ASP A 4 13.99 -12.32 -4.83
CA ASP A 4 13.29 -13.60 -5.07
C ASP A 4 12.54 -14.10 -3.82
N ASP A 5 12.86 -13.58 -2.63
CA ASP A 5 12.23 -13.95 -1.36
C ASP A 5 11.11 -12.97 -0.92
N LEU A 6 10.74 -11.99 -1.76
CA LEU A 6 9.69 -11.03 -1.40
C LEU A 6 8.31 -11.64 -1.64
N GLU A 7 7.46 -11.57 -0.62
CA GLU A 7 6.08 -12.00 -0.69
C GLU A 7 5.17 -10.87 -1.17
N ASP A 8 4.12 -11.23 -1.91
CA ASP A 8 3.12 -10.28 -2.38
C ASP A 8 2.09 -10.01 -1.27
N TYR A 9 1.91 -8.75 -0.92
CA TYR A 9 1.00 -8.25 0.10
C TYR A 9 -0.04 -7.30 -0.50
N LEU A 10 -1.28 -7.46 -0.07
CA LEU A 10 -2.39 -6.59 -0.42
C LEU A 10 -2.78 -5.76 0.80
N ILE A 11 -2.77 -4.45 0.64
CA ILE A 11 -3.02 -3.48 1.71
C ILE A 11 -4.27 -2.69 1.36
N LEU A 12 -5.31 -2.84 2.18
CA LEU A 12 -6.48 -1.97 2.11
C LEU A 12 -6.33 -0.85 3.14
N ARG A 13 -6.36 0.39 2.65
CA ARG A 13 -6.44 1.62 3.45
C ARG A 13 -7.82 2.22 3.26
N ALA A 14 -8.77 1.75 4.05
CA ALA A 14 -10.12 2.30 4.06
C ALA A 14 -10.14 3.58 4.91
N LEU A 15 -10.76 4.63 4.39
CA LEU A 15 -10.94 5.89 5.09
C LEU A 15 -12.35 5.95 5.66
N ASP A 16 -12.48 6.35 6.93
CA ASP A 16 -13.79 6.58 7.56
C ASP A 16 -14.51 7.77 6.92
N ASP A 17 -13.77 8.82 6.57
CA ASP A 17 -14.26 10.00 5.87
C ASP A 17 -13.61 10.10 4.48
N PRO A 18 -14.39 10.36 3.41
CA PRO A 18 -13.82 10.49 2.09
C PRO A 18 -12.96 11.75 1.96
N ILE A 19 -11.90 11.66 1.16
CA ILE A 19 -10.95 12.76 0.92
C ILE A 19 -11.01 13.22 -0.54
N SER A 20 -10.41 14.38 -0.79
CA SER A 20 -10.27 14.91 -2.15
C SER A 20 -9.11 14.24 -2.89
N GLU A 21 -9.10 14.34 -4.22
CA GLU A 21 -7.98 13.85 -5.04
C GLU A 21 -6.64 14.48 -4.63
N THR A 22 -6.64 15.77 -4.26
CA THR A 22 -5.43 16.48 -3.81
C THR A 22 -4.89 15.92 -2.48
N ASP A 23 -5.77 15.56 -1.54
CA ASP A 23 -5.37 14.90 -0.30
C ASP A 23 -4.79 13.51 -0.58
N LEU A 24 -5.37 12.79 -1.54
CA LEU A 24 -4.87 11.49 -1.98
C LEU A 24 -3.48 11.61 -2.62
N GLU A 25 -3.25 12.63 -3.46
CA GLU A 25 -1.93 12.89 -4.06
C GLU A 25 -0.88 13.14 -2.97
N ALA A 26 -1.21 13.95 -1.96
CA ALA A 26 -0.33 14.21 -0.82
C ALA A 26 -0.05 12.94 0.02
N ALA A 27 -1.04 12.07 0.17
CA ALA A 27 -0.87 10.77 0.83
C ALA A 27 0.01 9.83 -0.01
N ALA A 28 -0.15 9.83 -1.33
CA ALA A 28 0.67 9.03 -2.24
C ALA A 28 2.14 9.48 -2.21
N GLU A 29 2.40 10.79 -2.16
CA GLU A 29 3.75 11.35 -2.01
C GLU A 29 4.40 10.91 -0.69
N GLN A 30 3.70 11.06 0.44
CA GLN A 30 4.18 10.58 1.75
C GLN A 30 4.45 9.08 1.77
N SER A 31 3.60 8.28 1.11
CA SER A 31 3.85 6.86 0.95
C SER A 31 5.01 6.56 0.00
N GLY A 32 5.38 7.46 -0.91
CA GLY A 32 6.56 7.32 -1.75
C GLY A 32 7.84 7.55 -0.94
N ASP A 33 7.86 8.64 -0.17
CA ASP A 33 8.99 9.02 0.67
C ASP A 33 9.31 7.94 1.71
N ALA A 34 8.30 7.45 2.45
CA ALA A 34 8.49 6.39 3.44
C ALA A 34 9.03 5.08 2.83
N LEU A 35 8.64 4.79 1.58
CA LEU A 35 9.14 3.62 0.85
C LEU A 35 10.61 3.80 0.47
N GLU A 36 11.02 5.00 0.07
CA GLU A 36 12.41 5.32 -0.24
C GLU A 36 13.28 5.18 1.01
N GLU A 37 12.87 5.76 2.14
CA GLU A 37 13.58 5.65 3.42
C GLU A 37 13.81 4.20 3.85
N LEU A 38 12.76 3.37 3.78
CA LEU A 38 12.86 1.94 4.09
C LEU A 38 13.86 1.21 3.20
N ARG A 39 13.87 1.54 1.90
CA ARG A 39 14.80 0.93 0.94
C ARG A 39 16.24 1.37 1.18
N ASP A 40 16.47 2.62 1.58
CA ASP A 40 17.79 3.14 1.96
C ASP A 40 18.34 2.45 3.22
N GLU A 41 17.48 2.08 4.16
CA GLU A 41 17.84 1.28 5.34
C GLU A 41 18.06 -0.21 5.04
N GLY A 42 17.77 -0.64 3.81
CA GLY A 42 17.95 -2.02 3.36
C GLY A 42 16.75 -2.92 3.62
N VAL A 43 15.59 -2.36 3.96
CA VAL A 43 14.33 -3.11 4.05
C VAL A 43 13.89 -3.50 2.63
N GLY A 44 13.69 -4.79 2.42
CA GLY A 44 13.19 -5.39 1.21
C GLY A 44 11.70 -5.10 1.04
N ILE A 45 11.35 -3.89 0.63
CA ILE A 45 9.98 -3.50 0.28
C ILE A 45 9.93 -2.83 -1.09
N ARG A 46 8.86 -3.10 -1.84
CA ARG A 46 8.65 -2.58 -3.18
C ARG A 46 7.16 -2.37 -3.45
N TRP A 47 6.84 -1.19 -3.98
CA TRP A 47 5.52 -0.91 -4.52
C TRP A 47 5.33 -1.58 -5.90
N VAL A 48 4.17 -2.20 -6.12
CA VAL A 48 3.79 -2.84 -7.39
C VAL A 48 2.73 -2.00 -8.10
N GLU A 49 1.57 -1.82 -7.47
CA GLU A 49 0.44 -1.05 -8.01
C GLU A 49 -0.46 -0.55 -6.88
N SER A 50 -1.23 0.49 -7.17
CA SER A 50 -2.22 1.07 -6.25
C SER A 50 -3.50 1.36 -7.02
N GLU A 51 -4.62 0.87 -6.50
CA GLU A 51 -5.96 1.19 -6.96
C GLU A 51 -6.62 2.17 -5.99
N VAL A 52 -7.32 3.15 -6.54
CA VAL A 52 -8.06 4.15 -5.76
C VAL A 52 -9.51 3.69 -5.64
N LEU A 53 -10.03 3.66 -4.42
CA LEU A 53 -11.43 3.34 -4.16
C LEU A 53 -12.21 4.65 -4.11
N THR A 54 -13.20 4.79 -5.00
CA THR A 54 -14.09 5.94 -5.03
C THR A 54 -15.55 5.52 -4.81
N ASN A 55 -16.34 6.43 -4.24
CA ASN A 55 -17.79 6.25 -4.11
C ASN A 55 -18.55 6.72 -5.36
N GLU A 56 -19.88 6.55 -5.35
CA GLU A 56 -20.77 6.98 -6.45
C GLU A 56 -20.69 8.49 -6.75
N ASP A 57 -20.31 9.29 -5.74
CA ASP A 57 -20.10 10.73 -5.85
C ASP A 57 -18.69 11.12 -6.35
N GLY A 58 -17.84 10.13 -6.65
CA GLY A 58 -16.47 10.32 -7.15
C GLY A 58 -15.45 10.73 -6.07
N GLN A 59 -15.82 10.66 -4.79
CA GLN A 59 -14.91 10.98 -3.68
C GLN A 59 -14.08 9.75 -3.30
N VAL A 60 -12.84 9.97 -2.85
CA VAL A 60 -11.92 8.89 -2.49
C VAL A 60 -12.28 8.32 -1.13
N THR A 61 -12.69 7.06 -1.06
CA THR A 61 -13.01 6.33 0.18
C THR A 61 -11.85 5.48 0.68
N GLY A 62 -10.77 5.37 -0.08
CA GLY A 62 -9.59 4.62 0.32
C GLY A 62 -8.68 4.25 -0.84
N THR A 63 -7.66 3.44 -0.52
CA THR A 63 -6.75 2.88 -1.52
C THR A 63 -6.54 1.39 -1.26
N TYR A 64 -6.34 0.66 -2.34
CA TYR A 64 -5.91 -0.73 -2.32
C TYR A 64 -4.55 -0.83 -2.97
N CYS A 65 -3.53 -1.22 -2.21
CA CYS A 65 -2.15 -1.18 -2.69
C CYS A 65 -1.53 -2.56 -2.63
N HIS A 66 -0.88 -2.94 -3.73
CA HIS A 66 -0.11 -4.16 -3.85
C HIS A 66 1.37 -3.83 -3.64
N TYR A 67 1.96 -4.42 -2.61
CA TYR A 67 3.38 -4.34 -2.31
C TYR A 67 4.02 -5.72 -2.35
N ARG A 68 5.32 -5.74 -2.54
CA ARG A 68 6.19 -6.88 -2.29
C ARG A 68 7.09 -6.55 -1.13
N ALA A 69 7.11 -7.41 -0.11
CA ALA A 69 7.92 -7.16 1.07
C ALA A 69 8.57 -8.45 1.58
N GLU A 70 9.66 -8.33 2.33
CA GLU A 70 10.33 -9.47 2.95
C GLU A 70 9.48 -10.12 4.04
N ASP A 71 8.59 -9.34 4.67
CA ASP A 71 7.63 -9.81 5.65
C ASP A 71 6.51 -8.78 5.91
N THR A 72 5.50 -9.20 6.68
CA THR A 72 4.38 -8.33 7.07
C THR A 72 4.83 -7.16 7.96
N ALA A 73 5.95 -7.27 8.69
CA ALA A 73 6.42 -6.21 9.57
C ALA A 73 6.98 -5.04 8.75
N ALA A 74 7.71 -5.30 7.66
CA ALA A 74 8.16 -4.28 6.72
C ALA A 74 6.98 -3.47 6.14
N VAL A 75 5.87 -4.15 5.80
CA VAL A 75 4.65 -3.49 5.31
C VAL A 75 3.98 -2.62 6.38
N ARG A 76 3.96 -3.08 7.64
CA ARG A 76 3.42 -2.30 8.75
C ARG A 76 4.29 -1.09 9.05
N GLU A 77 5.61 -1.26 9.07
CA GLU A 77 6.55 -0.17 9.29
C GLU A 77 6.40 0.91 8.19
N HIS A 78 6.21 0.50 6.94
CA HIS A 78 5.86 1.39 5.84
C HIS A 78 4.60 2.20 6.11
N ALA A 79 3.52 1.54 6.55
CA ALA A 79 2.25 2.21 6.87
C ALA A 79 2.40 3.20 8.04
N GLU A 80 3.15 2.83 9.08
CA GLU A 80 3.41 3.68 10.24
C GLU A 80 4.24 4.92 9.87
N ARG A 81 5.29 4.77 9.05
CA ARG A 81 6.13 5.89 8.61
C ARG A 81 5.44 6.83 7.65
N ALA A 82 4.67 6.28 6.71
CA ALA A 82 3.86 7.07 5.80
C ALA A 82 2.72 7.82 6.51
N GLY A 83 2.43 7.50 7.78
CA GLY A 83 1.28 8.05 8.51
C GLY A 83 -0.06 7.59 7.94
N LEU A 84 -0.07 6.51 7.16
CA LEU A 84 -1.25 5.99 6.47
C LEU A 84 -1.66 4.65 7.08
N PRO A 85 -2.71 4.61 7.92
CA PRO A 85 -3.11 3.38 8.59
C PRO A 85 -3.51 2.31 7.56
N ALA A 86 -2.82 1.17 7.63
CA ALA A 86 -3.19 -0.03 6.89
C ALA A 86 -4.33 -0.74 7.63
N THR A 87 -5.58 -0.44 7.25
CA THR A 87 -6.79 -1.01 7.86
C THR A 87 -6.78 -2.55 7.77
N ARG A 88 -6.23 -3.09 6.69
CA ARG A 88 -6.09 -4.53 6.49
C ARG A 88 -4.86 -4.84 5.63
N ILE A 89 -4.12 -5.87 6.04
CA ILE A 89 -2.96 -6.40 5.31
C ILE A 89 -3.18 -7.91 5.15
N ASP A 90 -3.17 -8.40 3.92
CA ASP A 90 -3.28 -9.82 3.59
C ASP A 90 -2.14 -10.24 2.65
N HIS A 91 -1.81 -11.53 2.65
CA HIS A 91 -0.96 -12.11 1.62
C HIS A 91 -1.77 -12.26 0.33
N LYS A 92 -1.16 -11.94 -0.82
CA LYS A 92 -1.76 -12.18 -2.13
C LYS A 92 -1.76 -13.68 -2.40
N GLY A 93 -2.95 -14.27 -2.46
CA GLY A 93 -3.15 -15.65 -2.92
C GLY A 93 -3.09 -15.76 -4.45
N ASP A 94 -3.24 -16.99 -4.95
CA ASP A 94 -3.33 -17.24 -6.38
C ASP A 94 -4.54 -16.51 -7.00
N PRO A 95 -4.37 -15.80 -8.12
CA PRO A 95 -5.49 -15.20 -8.82
C PRO A 95 -6.41 -16.30 -9.34
N LEU A 96 -7.71 -16.13 -9.11
CA LEU A 96 -8.72 -16.98 -9.73
C LEU A 96 -9.06 -16.40 -11.10
N GLU A 97 -8.97 -17.23 -12.14
CA GLU A 97 -9.44 -16.86 -13.48
C GLU A 97 -10.97 -16.81 -13.45
N GLY A 98 -11.54 -15.60 -13.55
CA GLY A 98 -12.97 -15.36 -13.68
C GLY A 98 -13.40 -15.36 -15.15
N GLU A 99 -14.56 -15.97 -15.43
CA GLU A 99 -15.19 -16.07 -16.76
C GLU A 99 -15.54 -14.73 -17.42
#